data_AF-V5HTA5-F1
#
_entry.id   AF-V5HTA5-F1
#
_cell.length_a   1.000
_cell.length_b   1.000
_cell.length_c   1.000
_cell.angle_alpha   90.00
_cell.angle_beta   90.00
_cell.angle_gamma   90.00
#
_symmetry.space_group_name_H-M   'P 1'
#
loop_
_entity.id
_entity.type
_entity.pdbx_description
1 polymer ?
#
loop_
_entity_poly.entity_id
_entity_poly.type
_entity_poly.pdbx_seq_one_letter_code
_entity_poly.pdbx_strand_id
1 'polypeptide(L)'
;TLRGFYKEVADTIDFLRARFSSDFLETCSKKKLLTCLLTSLFPEPLYRLGVFAAPPNCNTDVLKRVKRLPIPPKCKSFFFRFHSRTIPVKEWRESRGFDVFWSTNCRLCKTTETFTHAFVLCVDAVFFWDVFKRTVKKDFEVEESNFRYLHFGDQLDTVLDTLVVLGLYSLWKTRKVDTDGGVAKPSWVNFKNIATFVCQSMLACCEDNEEWKQAIEGISRSPDVI
;
A
#
# COMPACT_ATOMS: atom_id res chain seq x y z
N THR A 1 -15.08 42.58 -25.01
CA THR A 1 -15.05 41.18 -24.51
C THR A 1 -13.67 40.62 -24.77
N LEU A 2 -12.89 40.34 -23.73
CA LEU A 2 -11.59 39.68 -23.90
C LEU A 2 -11.82 38.27 -24.45
N ARG A 3 -11.01 37.84 -25.42
CA ARG A 3 -11.11 36.53 -26.06
C ARG A 3 -9.73 35.91 -26.21
N GLY A 4 -9.68 34.58 -26.23
CA GLY A 4 -8.45 33.80 -26.35
C GLY A 4 -7.48 34.10 -25.21
N PHE A 5 -6.19 34.21 -25.55
CA PHE A 5 -5.09 34.40 -24.60
C PHE A 5 -5.32 35.53 -23.58
N TYR A 6 -5.81 36.70 -24.03
CA TYR A 6 -6.01 37.83 -23.12
C TYR A 6 -7.08 37.58 -22.06
N LYS A 7 -8.08 36.74 -22.37
CA LYS A 7 -9.08 36.32 -21.40
C LYS A 7 -8.46 35.39 -20.36
N GLU A 8 -7.68 34.40 -20.80
CA GLU A 8 -7.02 33.45 -19.90
C GLU A 8 -6.06 34.15 -18.92
N VAL A 9 -5.33 35.16 -19.40
CA VAL A 9 -4.44 35.97 -18.55
C VAL A 9 -5.26 36.76 -17.52
N ALA A 10 -6.34 37.42 -17.92
CA ALA A 10 -7.21 38.16 -17.01
C ALA A 10 -7.84 37.23 -15.95
N ASP A 11 -8.43 36.12 -16.39
CA ASP A 11 -9.04 35.12 -15.51
C ASP A 11 -8.00 34.53 -14.53
N THR A 12 -6.76 34.32 -14.98
CA THR A 12 -5.67 33.85 -14.12
C THR A 12 -5.26 34.89 -13.07
N ILE A 13 -5.16 36.17 -13.47
CA ILE A 13 -4.82 37.25 -12.53
C ILE A 13 -5.91 37.38 -11.46
N ASP A 14 -7.19 37.35 -11.86
CA ASP A 14 -8.31 37.42 -10.93
C ASP A 14 -8.33 36.21 -9.99
N PHE A 15 -8.08 35.02 -10.52
CA PHE A 15 -7.96 33.79 -9.73
C PHE A 15 -6.85 33.85 -8.68
N LEU A 16 -5.69 34.44 -9.01
CA LEU A 16 -4.56 34.59 -8.10
C LEU A 16 -4.80 35.67 -7.05
N ARG A 17 -5.33 36.84 -7.46
CA ARG A 17 -5.65 37.96 -6.55
C ARG A 17 -6.74 37.61 -5.54
N ALA A 18 -7.65 36.71 -5.87
CA ALA A 18 -8.65 36.21 -4.93
C ALA A 18 -8.03 35.39 -3.78
N ARG A 19 -6.78 34.92 -3.89
CA ARG A 19 -6.15 33.99 -2.95
C ARG A 19 -4.87 34.51 -2.29
N PHE A 20 -4.16 35.41 -2.96
CA PHE A 20 -2.87 35.92 -2.50
C PHE A 20 -2.84 37.44 -2.55
N SER A 21 -2.10 38.06 -1.64
CA SER A 21 -1.85 39.49 -1.66
C SER A 21 -0.99 39.89 -2.86
N SER A 22 -1.16 41.13 -3.33
CA SER A 22 -0.34 41.69 -4.42
C SER A 22 1.16 41.62 -4.09
N ASP A 23 1.54 41.99 -2.87
CA ASP A 23 2.93 41.95 -2.39
C ASP A 23 3.55 40.54 -2.48
N PHE A 24 2.75 39.51 -2.21
CA PHE A 24 3.19 38.13 -2.35
C PHE A 24 3.39 37.76 -3.83
N LEU A 25 2.45 38.12 -4.70
CA LEU A 25 2.52 37.79 -6.13
C LEU A 25 3.70 38.46 -6.83
N GLU A 26 4.06 39.68 -6.43
CA GLU A 26 5.19 40.43 -6.99
C GLU A 26 6.55 39.88 -6.55
N THR A 27 6.65 39.31 -5.35
CA THR A 27 7.92 38.85 -4.76
C THR A 27 8.11 37.34 -4.79
N CYS A 28 7.06 36.56 -5.06
CA CYS A 28 7.12 35.10 -5.00
C CYS A 28 7.85 34.48 -6.20
N SER A 29 8.58 33.39 -5.95
CA SER A 29 9.12 32.56 -7.02
C SER A 29 8.05 31.63 -7.58
N LYS A 30 8.19 31.22 -8.85
CA LYS A 30 7.29 30.25 -9.52
C LYS A 30 7.07 28.98 -8.68
N LYS A 31 8.14 28.45 -8.07
CA LYS A 31 8.09 27.22 -7.24
C LYS A 31 7.29 27.43 -5.95
N LYS A 32 7.45 28.60 -5.31
CA LYS A 32 6.72 28.97 -4.09
C LYS A 32 5.23 29.18 -4.41
N LEU A 33 4.92 29.92 -5.47
CA LEU A 33 3.55 30.12 -5.95
C LEU A 33 2.85 28.80 -6.25
N LEU A 34 3.50 27.90 -7.00
CA LEU A 34 2.96 26.57 -7.30
C LEU A 34 2.67 25.77 -6.03
N THR A 35 3.59 25.78 -5.06
CA THR A 35 3.42 25.04 -3.81
C THR A 35 2.23 25.59 -3.01
N CYS A 36 2.15 26.91 -2.86
CA CYS A 36 1.06 27.59 -2.17
C CYS A 36 -0.30 27.36 -2.86
N LEU A 37 -0.33 27.40 -4.19
CA LEU A 37 -1.51 27.06 -4.99
C LEU A 37 -1.95 25.62 -4.74
N LEU A 38 -1.02 24.67 -4.79
CA LEU A 38 -1.32 23.26 -4.58
C LEU A 38 -1.89 23.02 -3.17
N THR A 39 -1.33 23.65 -2.14
CA THR A 39 -1.84 23.54 -0.76
C THR A 39 -3.16 24.26 -0.52
N SER A 40 -3.46 25.31 -1.28
CA SER A 40 -4.70 26.10 -1.13
C SER A 40 -5.88 25.50 -1.89
N LEU A 41 -5.62 24.95 -3.09
CA LEU A 41 -6.67 24.46 -3.99
C LEU A 41 -7.02 23.01 -3.76
N PHE A 42 -6.03 22.21 -3.39
CA PHE A 42 -6.22 20.79 -3.21
C PHE A 42 -6.11 20.46 -1.73
N PRO A 43 -6.96 19.54 -1.22
CA PRO A 43 -6.74 18.98 0.10
C PRO A 43 -5.33 18.37 0.14
N GLU A 44 -4.75 18.35 1.33
CA GLU A 44 -3.42 17.79 1.50
C GLU A 44 -3.39 16.36 0.91
N PRO A 45 -2.43 16.04 0.02
CA PRO A 45 -2.48 14.78 -0.71
C PRO A 45 -2.49 13.61 0.29
N LEU A 46 -3.43 12.67 0.14
CA LEU A 46 -3.62 11.53 1.06
C LEU A 46 -2.36 10.67 1.25
N TYR A 47 -1.41 10.71 0.30
CA TYR A 47 -0.13 10.02 0.39
C TYR A 47 0.97 10.81 1.13
N ARG A 48 0.74 12.09 1.43
CA ARG A 48 1.61 12.96 2.24
C ARG A 48 1.07 13.16 3.65
N LEU A 49 -0.23 13.06 3.81
CA LEU A 49 -0.84 13.10 5.11
C LEU A 49 -0.36 11.89 5.93
N GLY A 50 0.30 12.16 7.05
CA GLY A 50 0.44 11.20 8.14
C GLY A 50 -0.92 10.99 8.83
N VAL A 51 -1.99 10.72 8.07
CA VAL A 51 -3.35 10.50 8.61
C VAL A 51 -3.35 9.38 9.65
N PHE A 52 -2.34 8.53 9.61
CA PHE A 52 -2.15 7.42 10.51
C PHE A 52 -0.82 7.64 11.22
N ALA A 53 -0.86 7.67 12.54
CA ALA A 53 0.33 7.81 13.35
C ALA A 53 1.29 6.67 12.98
N ALA A 54 2.46 7.02 12.46
CA ALA A 54 3.53 6.05 12.31
C ALA A 54 3.85 5.48 13.70
N PRO A 55 4.19 4.19 13.82
CA PRO A 55 4.68 3.64 15.07
C PRO A 55 5.84 4.49 15.63
N PRO A 56 5.98 4.60 16.96
CA PRO A 56 7.11 5.30 17.56
C PRO A 56 8.43 4.74 17.04
N ASN A 57 9.41 5.61 16.75
CA ASN A 57 10.72 5.24 16.17
C ASN A 57 10.67 4.66 14.73
N CYS A 58 9.54 4.77 14.04
CA CYS A 58 9.43 4.30 12.66
C CYS A 58 10.03 5.29 11.65
N ASN A 59 10.87 4.79 10.74
CA ASN A 59 11.37 5.56 9.60
C ASN A 59 10.25 5.87 8.58
N THR A 60 10.07 7.13 8.23
CA THR A 60 9.08 7.59 7.24
C THR A 60 9.53 7.37 5.79
N ASP A 61 10.62 6.64 5.57
CA ASP A 61 11.23 6.39 4.26
C ASP A 61 10.70 5.13 3.57
N VAL A 62 9.65 4.51 4.10
CA VAL A 62 9.08 3.23 3.63
C VAL A 62 8.85 3.19 2.12
N LEU A 63 8.34 4.26 1.51
CA LEU A 63 8.11 4.31 0.06
C LEU A 63 9.43 4.29 -0.74
N LYS A 64 10.49 4.91 -0.21
CA LYS A 64 11.84 4.84 -0.82
C LYS A 64 12.40 3.43 -0.70
N ARG A 65 12.22 2.77 0.46
CA ARG A 65 12.62 1.37 0.67
C ARG A 65 11.90 0.43 -0.30
N VAL A 66 10.57 0.49 -0.36
CA VAL A 66 9.74 -0.35 -1.24
C VAL A 66 10.08 -0.16 -2.72
N LYS A 67 10.45 1.05 -3.13
CA LYS A 67 10.90 1.31 -4.51
C LYS A 67 12.16 0.51 -4.85
N ARG A 68 13.06 0.28 -3.89
CA ARG A 68 14.32 -0.47 -4.04
C ARG A 68 14.15 -1.98 -3.92
N LEU A 69 13.06 -2.48 -3.34
CA LEU A 69 12.83 -3.92 -3.18
C LEU A 69 12.80 -4.66 -4.53
N PRO A 70 13.30 -5.92 -4.58
CA PRO A 70 13.34 -6.76 -5.78
C PRO A 70 11.99 -7.44 -6.07
N ILE A 71 10.89 -6.68 -6.01
CA ILE A 71 9.52 -7.18 -6.21
C ILE A 71 8.92 -6.71 -7.53
N PRO A 72 7.92 -7.42 -8.09
CA PRO A 72 7.24 -7.02 -9.31
C PRO A 72 6.63 -5.61 -9.21
N PRO A 73 6.62 -4.80 -10.31
CA PRO A 73 6.05 -3.45 -10.29
C PRO A 73 4.60 -3.38 -9.78
N LYS A 74 3.78 -4.40 -10.08
CA LYS A 74 2.40 -4.49 -9.58
C LYS A 74 2.33 -4.54 -8.05
N CYS A 75 3.28 -5.19 -7.39
CA CYS A 75 3.37 -5.26 -5.93
C CYS A 75 3.76 -3.89 -5.34
N LYS A 76 4.67 -3.15 -6.00
CA LYS A 76 5.04 -1.78 -5.61
C LYS A 76 3.86 -0.82 -5.71
N SER A 77 3.15 -0.84 -6.83
CA SER A 77 1.95 -0.02 -7.03
C SER A 77 0.84 -0.36 -6.04
N PHE A 78 0.66 -1.65 -5.75
CA PHE A 78 -0.23 -2.10 -4.68
C PHE A 78 0.19 -1.52 -3.33
N PHE A 79 1.46 -1.66 -2.94
CA PHE A 79 1.91 -1.20 -1.63
C PHE A 79 1.77 0.31 -1.46
N PHE A 80 2.00 1.11 -2.51
CA PHE A 80 1.76 2.56 -2.46
C PHE A 80 0.28 2.88 -2.12
N ARG A 81 -0.65 2.12 -2.70
CA ARG A 81 -2.08 2.25 -2.40
C ARG A 81 -2.44 1.72 -1.01
N PHE A 82 -1.80 0.64 -0.58
CA PHE A 82 -1.95 0.08 0.76
C PHE A 82 -1.49 1.10 1.83
N HIS A 83 -0.27 1.63 1.68
CA HIS A 83 0.30 2.64 2.57
C HIS A 83 -0.57 3.91 2.67
N SER A 84 -1.26 4.30 1.59
CA SER A 84 -2.16 5.47 1.57
C SER A 84 -3.62 5.15 1.90
N ARG A 85 -3.96 3.89 2.25
CA ARG A 85 -5.34 3.41 2.48
C ARG A 85 -6.29 3.73 1.31
N THR A 86 -5.78 3.64 0.08
CA THR A 86 -6.52 3.84 -1.19
C THR A 86 -6.73 2.55 -1.98
N ILE A 87 -6.54 1.40 -1.31
CA ILE A 87 -6.96 0.10 -1.83
C ILE A 87 -8.49 0.07 -1.84
N PRO A 88 -9.12 -0.34 -2.96
CA PRO A 88 -10.56 -0.28 -3.13
C PRO A 88 -11.21 -1.52 -2.49
N VAL A 89 -11.04 -1.69 -1.18
CA VAL A 89 -11.84 -2.64 -0.38
C VAL A 89 -13.32 -2.23 -0.43
N LYS A 90 -14.23 -3.15 -0.09
CA LYS A 90 -15.67 -2.92 -0.30
C LYS A 90 -16.21 -1.68 0.41
N GLU A 91 -15.90 -1.51 1.70
CA GLU A 91 -16.27 -0.30 2.47
C GLU A 91 -15.75 0.98 1.79
N TRP A 92 -14.48 0.98 1.37
CA TRP A 92 -13.88 2.14 0.71
C TRP A 92 -14.59 2.47 -0.61
N ARG A 93 -14.98 1.46 -1.39
CA ARG A 93 -15.71 1.64 -2.65
C ARG A 93 -17.08 2.26 -2.41
N GLU A 94 -17.84 1.72 -1.47
CA GLU A 94 -19.16 2.23 -1.10
C GLU A 94 -19.06 3.69 -0.63
N SER A 95 -18.10 4.01 0.24
CA SER A 95 -17.89 5.39 0.73
C SER A 95 -17.59 6.42 -0.36
N ARG A 96 -17.19 5.96 -1.55
CA ARG A 96 -16.87 6.78 -2.72
C ARG A 96 -17.94 6.73 -3.81
N GLY A 97 -19.08 6.09 -3.53
CA GLY A 97 -20.19 5.95 -4.48
C GLY A 97 -19.91 4.98 -5.63
N PHE A 98 -18.95 4.06 -5.48
CA PHE A 98 -18.79 2.97 -6.44
C PHE A 98 -19.74 1.83 -6.11
N ASP A 99 -20.33 1.23 -7.15
CA ASP A 99 -21.16 0.04 -6.99
C ASP A 99 -20.35 -1.13 -6.41
N VAL A 100 -20.84 -1.67 -5.30
CA VAL A 100 -20.31 -2.89 -4.68
C VAL A 100 -21.29 -4.01 -5.02
N PHE A 101 -20.85 -4.94 -5.86
CA PHE A 101 -21.67 -6.10 -6.20
C PHE A 101 -21.99 -6.93 -4.95
N TRP A 102 -23.26 -7.37 -4.86
CA TRP A 102 -23.84 -8.24 -3.83
C TRP A 102 -23.93 -7.64 -2.42
N SER A 103 -22.80 -7.33 -1.79
CA SER A 103 -22.74 -6.86 -0.41
C SER A 103 -21.36 -6.30 -0.09
N THR A 104 -21.33 -5.34 0.83
CA THR A 104 -20.11 -4.80 1.44
C THR A 104 -19.45 -5.75 2.43
N ASN A 105 -20.12 -6.86 2.76
CA ASN A 105 -19.61 -7.85 3.68
C ASN A 105 -18.55 -8.76 3.05
N CYS A 106 -17.59 -9.17 3.87
CA CYS A 106 -16.59 -10.15 3.50
C CYS A 106 -17.25 -11.51 3.23
N ARG A 107 -16.81 -12.18 2.16
CA ARG A 107 -17.34 -13.49 1.76
C ARG A 107 -17.20 -14.55 2.86
N LEU A 108 -16.09 -14.51 3.61
CA LEU A 108 -15.74 -15.49 4.64
C LEU A 108 -16.37 -15.15 5.99
N CYS A 109 -16.17 -13.92 6.47
CA CYS A 109 -16.55 -13.53 7.84
C CYS A 109 -17.96 -12.97 7.97
N LYS A 110 -18.63 -12.62 6.85
CA LYS A 110 -19.97 -12.01 6.82
C LYS A 110 -20.11 -10.66 7.54
N THR A 111 -19.01 -10.04 7.96
CA THR A 111 -18.94 -8.68 8.49
C THR A 111 -18.52 -7.69 7.39
N THR A 112 -18.76 -6.40 7.57
CA THR A 112 -18.31 -5.35 6.63
C THR A 112 -16.82 -5.46 6.34
N GLU A 113 -16.45 -5.53 5.07
CA GLU A 113 -15.05 -5.63 4.65
C GLU A 113 -14.38 -4.26 4.66
N THR A 114 -13.88 -3.90 5.84
CA THR A 114 -13.01 -2.74 6.06
C THR A 114 -11.57 -3.03 5.62
N PHE A 115 -10.73 -1.99 5.57
CA PHE A 115 -9.30 -2.15 5.27
C PHE A 115 -8.61 -3.05 6.30
N THR A 116 -8.79 -2.78 7.59
CA THR A 116 -8.22 -3.57 8.69
C THR A 116 -8.76 -5.00 8.66
N HIS A 117 -10.06 -5.18 8.40
CA HIS A 117 -10.62 -6.50 8.21
C HIS A 117 -9.93 -7.24 7.06
N ALA A 118 -9.75 -6.58 5.92
CA ALA A 118 -9.23 -7.21 4.72
C ALA A 118 -7.80 -7.78 4.88
N PHE A 119 -6.96 -7.15 5.68
CA PHE A 119 -5.53 -7.50 5.78
C PHE A 119 -5.09 -8.05 7.13
N VAL A 120 -5.87 -7.87 8.19
CA VAL A 120 -5.49 -8.24 9.56
C VAL A 120 -6.52 -9.17 10.19
N LEU A 121 -7.81 -8.81 10.18
CA LEU A 121 -8.81 -9.49 11.02
C LEU A 121 -9.62 -10.59 10.31
N CYS A 122 -9.62 -10.62 8.98
CA CYS A 122 -10.35 -11.65 8.24
C CYS A 122 -9.74 -13.03 8.53
N VAL A 123 -10.59 -14.06 8.56
CA VAL A 123 -10.17 -15.46 8.79
C VAL A 123 -9.01 -15.87 7.88
N ASP A 124 -9.08 -15.57 6.58
CA ASP A 124 -7.99 -15.84 5.62
C ASP A 124 -6.71 -15.07 5.96
N ALA A 125 -6.82 -13.81 6.41
CA ALA A 125 -5.66 -13.02 6.82
C ALA A 125 -5.02 -13.56 8.11
N VAL A 126 -5.83 -13.91 9.11
CA VAL A 126 -5.34 -14.48 10.38
C VAL A 126 -4.58 -15.78 10.14
N PHE A 127 -5.18 -16.72 9.39
CA PHE A 127 -4.52 -17.97 9.05
C PHE A 127 -3.28 -17.75 8.18
N PHE A 128 -3.35 -16.84 7.20
CA PHE A 128 -2.21 -16.51 6.35
C PHE A 128 -1.02 -16.03 7.18
N TRP A 129 -1.21 -15.07 8.09
CA TRP A 129 -0.11 -14.53 8.89
C TRP A 129 0.41 -15.52 9.93
N ASP A 130 -0.44 -16.38 10.49
CA ASP A 130 -0.03 -17.45 11.40
C ASP A 130 0.89 -18.47 10.68
N VAL A 131 0.48 -18.94 9.51
CA VAL A 131 1.31 -19.83 8.68
C VAL A 131 2.57 -19.12 8.21
N PHE A 132 2.48 -17.85 7.82
CA PHE A 132 3.63 -17.04 7.42
C PHE A 132 4.69 -17.00 8.53
N LYS A 133 4.33 -16.55 9.74
CA LYS A 133 5.25 -16.42 10.88
C LYS A 133 5.94 -17.73 11.23
N ARG A 134 5.19 -18.85 11.25
CA ARG A 134 5.77 -20.18 11.50
C ARG A 134 6.74 -20.61 10.38
N THR A 135 6.40 -20.32 9.12
CA THR A 135 7.22 -20.70 7.97
C THR A 135 8.53 -19.92 7.92
N VAL A 136 8.47 -18.61 8.18
CA VAL A 136 9.68 -17.75 8.18
C VAL A 136 10.43 -17.76 9.51
N LYS A 137 9.87 -18.39 10.56
CA LYS A 137 10.40 -18.41 11.93
C LYS A 137 10.68 -17.01 12.50
N LYS A 138 9.90 -16.01 12.08
CA LYS A 138 9.94 -14.64 12.60
C LYS A 138 8.61 -14.35 13.28
N ASP A 139 8.67 -13.83 14.49
CA ASP A 139 7.50 -13.32 15.17
C ASP A 139 7.45 -11.80 15.06
N PHE A 140 6.24 -11.28 14.85
CA PHE A 140 5.96 -9.85 14.80
C PHE A 140 4.47 -9.62 15.04
N GLU A 141 4.14 -8.40 15.46
CA GLU A 141 2.77 -7.98 15.68
C GLU A 141 2.05 -7.71 14.36
N VAL A 142 0.95 -8.43 14.15
CA VAL A 142 0.10 -8.32 12.96
C VAL A 142 -0.86 -7.15 13.16
N GLU A 143 -0.38 -5.95 12.85
CA GLU A 143 -1.14 -4.71 12.97
C GLU A 143 -1.13 -3.92 11.65
N GLU A 144 -2.23 -3.21 11.36
CA GLU A 144 -2.32 -2.35 10.18
C GLU A 144 -1.20 -1.29 10.15
N SER A 145 -0.91 -0.66 11.29
CA SER A 145 0.13 0.37 11.42
C SER A 145 1.50 -0.19 11.04
N ASN A 146 1.90 -1.31 11.65
CA ASN A 146 3.16 -2.01 11.37
C ASN A 146 3.29 -2.41 9.89
N PHE A 147 2.25 -2.96 9.29
CA PHE A 147 2.26 -3.32 7.87
C PHE A 147 2.41 -2.11 6.94
N ARG A 148 1.79 -0.98 7.26
CA ARG A 148 1.85 0.22 6.41
C ARG A 148 3.21 0.86 6.37
N TYR A 149 3.98 0.71 7.44
CA TYR A 149 5.30 1.27 7.55
C TYR A 149 6.42 0.23 7.44
N LEU A 150 6.07 -1.05 7.31
CA LEU A 150 7.02 -2.17 7.35
C LEU A 150 7.95 -2.04 8.57
N HIS A 151 7.32 -1.97 9.74
CA HIS A 151 7.99 -1.78 11.03
C HIS A 151 7.67 -2.99 11.92
N PHE A 152 8.64 -3.90 12.02
CA PHE A 152 8.48 -5.18 12.73
C PHE A 152 9.53 -5.39 13.83
N GLY A 153 10.34 -4.38 14.11
CA GLY A 153 11.42 -4.42 15.10
C GLY A 153 12.38 -3.26 14.92
N ASP A 154 13.46 -3.27 15.71
CA ASP A 154 14.44 -2.18 15.77
C ASP A 154 15.33 -2.11 14.51
N GLN A 155 15.55 -3.25 13.86
CA GLN A 155 16.40 -3.35 12.66
C GLN A 155 15.55 -3.53 11.40
N LEU A 156 15.98 -2.85 10.33
CA LEU A 156 15.39 -3.01 9.00
C LEU A 156 15.80 -4.36 8.42
N ASP A 157 14.82 -5.20 8.11
CA ASP A 157 15.05 -6.47 7.42
C ASP A 157 14.41 -6.42 6.03
N THR A 158 15.26 -6.27 5.01
CA THR A 158 14.81 -6.13 3.61
C THR A 158 14.15 -7.40 3.08
N VAL A 159 14.52 -8.57 3.62
CA VAL A 159 13.93 -9.85 3.20
C VAL A 159 12.56 -10.01 3.82
N LEU A 160 12.41 -9.75 5.12
CA LEU A 160 11.11 -9.73 5.79
C LEU A 160 10.17 -8.70 5.15
N ASP A 161 10.65 -7.48 4.92
CA ASP A 161 9.91 -6.42 4.21
C ASP A 161 9.39 -6.91 2.85
N THR A 162 10.26 -7.55 2.08
CA THR A 162 9.91 -8.12 0.77
C THR A 162 8.81 -9.15 0.91
N LEU A 163 8.98 -10.14 1.78
CA LEU A 163 8.02 -11.22 1.99
C LEU A 163 6.67 -10.69 2.51
N VAL A 164 6.67 -9.73 3.42
CA VAL A 164 5.44 -9.11 3.93
C VAL A 164 4.70 -8.35 2.83
N VAL A 165 5.40 -7.57 1.99
CA VAL A 165 4.77 -6.87 0.86
C VAL A 165 4.13 -7.87 -0.12
N LEU A 166 4.81 -8.98 -0.40
CA LEU A 166 4.26 -10.05 -1.24
C LEU A 166 3.05 -10.74 -0.57
N GLY A 167 3.08 -10.93 0.75
CA GLY A 167 1.96 -11.48 1.52
C GLY A 167 0.72 -10.58 1.47
N LEU A 168 0.89 -9.29 1.74
CA LEU A 168 -0.18 -8.28 1.63
C LEU A 168 -0.77 -8.25 0.21
N TYR A 169 0.08 -8.29 -0.82
CA TYR A 169 -0.38 -8.34 -2.21
C TYR A 169 -1.19 -9.61 -2.51
N SER A 170 -0.82 -10.74 -1.90
CA SER A 170 -1.48 -12.03 -2.11
C SER A 170 -2.86 -12.08 -1.46
N LEU A 171 -2.98 -11.54 -0.24
CA LEU A 171 -4.28 -11.29 0.41
C LEU A 171 -5.19 -10.42 -0.47
N TRP A 172 -4.64 -9.33 -1.00
CA TRP A 172 -5.40 -8.46 -1.91
C TRP A 172 -5.83 -9.18 -3.19
N LYS A 173 -4.94 -9.98 -3.79
CA LYS A 173 -5.24 -10.73 -5.01
C LYS A 173 -6.39 -11.71 -4.79
N THR A 174 -6.44 -12.39 -3.64
CA THR A 174 -7.55 -13.27 -3.26
C THR A 174 -8.87 -12.53 -3.17
N ARG A 175 -8.89 -11.31 -2.61
CA ARG A 175 -10.10 -10.48 -2.50
C ARG A 175 -10.58 -9.93 -3.83
N LYS A 176 -9.64 -9.54 -4.69
CA LYS A 176 -9.96 -8.96 -5.99
C LYS A 176 -10.75 -9.92 -6.88
N VAL A 177 -10.65 -11.23 -6.63
CA VAL A 177 -11.45 -12.26 -7.31
C VAL A 177 -12.95 -11.98 -7.25
N ASP A 178 -13.47 -11.49 -6.12
CA ASP A 178 -14.90 -11.17 -5.97
C ASP A 178 -15.36 -10.06 -6.94
N THR A 179 -14.43 -9.20 -7.41
CA THR A 179 -14.72 -8.13 -8.37
C THR A 179 -14.36 -8.52 -9.81
N ASP A 180 -13.25 -9.23 -10.00
CA ASP A 180 -12.71 -9.55 -11.32
C ASP A 180 -13.31 -10.84 -11.93
N GLY A 181 -14.12 -11.61 -11.18
CA GLY A 181 -14.80 -12.81 -11.68
C GLY A 181 -13.89 -14.03 -11.89
N GLY A 182 -12.84 -14.17 -11.08
CA GLY A 182 -11.86 -15.27 -11.18
C GLY A 182 -12.18 -16.50 -10.32
N VAL A 183 -11.30 -17.51 -10.36
CA VAL A 183 -11.34 -18.64 -9.44
C VAL A 183 -10.70 -18.24 -8.10
N ALA A 184 -11.46 -18.35 -7.01
CA ALA A 184 -10.95 -18.07 -5.68
C ALA A 184 -9.86 -19.08 -5.31
N LYS A 185 -8.68 -18.57 -4.93
CA LYS A 185 -7.56 -19.36 -4.40
C LYS A 185 -7.22 -18.86 -3.00
N PRO A 186 -6.80 -19.73 -2.08
CA PRO A 186 -6.30 -19.31 -0.78
C PRO A 186 -5.14 -18.32 -0.91
N SER A 187 -5.04 -17.38 0.02
CA SER A 187 -4.00 -16.34 -0.02
C SER A 187 -2.59 -16.92 0.07
N TRP A 188 -2.42 -18.05 0.76
CA TRP A 188 -1.15 -18.77 0.83
C TRP A 188 -0.70 -19.30 -0.54
N VAL A 189 -1.63 -19.85 -1.34
CA VAL A 189 -1.34 -20.32 -2.70
C VAL A 189 -0.95 -19.14 -3.61
N ASN A 190 -1.65 -18.01 -3.51
CA ASN A 190 -1.28 -16.80 -4.24
C ASN A 190 0.12 -16.30 -3.84
N PHE A 191 0.45 -16.37 -2.54
CA PHE A 191 1.74 -15.99 -2.00
C PHE A 191 2.86 -16.87 -2.51
N LYS A 192 2.77 -18.20 -2.36
CA LYS A 192 3.80 -19.14 -2.85
C LYS A 192 4.16 -18.89 -4.31
N ASN A 193 3.15 -18.74 -5.17
CA ASN A 193 3.35 -18.51 -6.61
C ASN A 193 4.19 -17.28 -6.92
N ILE A 194 4.08 -16.21 -6.12
CA ILE A 194 4.82 -14.96 -6.34
C ILE A 194 6.14 -14.98 -5.56
N ALA A 195 6.10 -15.45 -4.32
CA ALA A 195 7.23 -15.51 -3.41
C ALA A 195 8.33 -16.42 -3.96
N THR A 196 8.02 -17.62 -4.46
CA THR A 196 9.05 -18.54 -4.98
C THR A 196 9.88 -17.90 -6.09
N PHE A 197 9.25 -17.19 -7.03
CA PHE A 197 9.97 -16.50 -8.12
C PHE A 197 10.88 -15.36 -7.60
N VAL A 198 10.35 -14.54 -6.68
CA VAL A 198 11.12 -13.43 -6.10
C VAL A 198 12.27 -13.96 -5.23
N CYS A 199 12.00 -14.96 -4.42
CA CYS A 199 12.97 -15.54 -3.50
C CYS A 199 14.11 -16.23 -4.23
N GLN A 200 13.85 -16.93 -5.34
CA GLN A 200 14.91 -17.47 -6.20
C GLN A 200 15.85 -16.36 -6.71
N SER A 201 15.30 -15.21 -7.08
CA SER A 201 16.10 -14.05 -7.50
C SER A 201 16.91 -13.45 -6.35
N MET A 202 16.34 -13.42 -5.13
CA MET A 202 17.03 -12.92 -3.95
C MET A 202 18.16 -13.85 -3.48
N LEU A 203 17.93 -15.16 -3.49
CA LEU A 203 18.93 -16.16 -3.13
C LEU A 203 20.16 -16.13 -4.05
N ALA A 204 19.96 -15.83 -5.34
CA ALA A 204 21.06 -15.66 -6.28
C ALA A 204 21.94 -14.43 -5.98
N CYS A 205 21.44 -13.47 -5.19
CA CYS A 205 22.14 -12.24 -4.84
C CYS A 205 22.56 -12.15 -3.36
N CYS A 206 22.12 -13.08 -2.52
CA CYS A 206 22.41 -13.11 -1.09
C CYS A 206 23.45 -14.19 -0.78
N GLU A 207 24.72 -13.80 -0.70
CA GLU A 207 25.82 -14.74 -0.42
C GLU A 207 25.75 -15.30 1.03
N ASP A 208 25.30 -14.51 2.02
CA ASP A 208 25.51 -14.83 3.45
C ASP A 208 24.28 -14.76 4.37
N ASN A 209 23.14 -15.37 4.02
CA ASN A 209 22.05 -15.51 5.01
C ASN A 209 21.36 -16.88 4.99
N GLU A 210 21.92 -17.80 5.78
CA GLU A 210 21.45 -19.18 5.93
C GLU A 210 20.05 -19.25 6.55
N GLU A 211 19.71 -18.33 7.45
CA GLU A 211 18.36 -18.23 8.04
C GLU A 211 17.31 -17.98 6.95
N TRP A 212 17.55 -16.99 6.07
CA TRP A 212 16.63 -16.68 4.99
C TRP A 212 16.60 -17.75 3.89
N LYS A 213 17.71 -18.45 3.65
CA LYS A 213 17.74 -19.66 2.79
C LYS A 213 16.76 -20.73 3.29
N GLN A 214 16.82 -21.05 4.58
CA GLN A 214 15.92 -22.03 5.19
C GLN A 214 14.45 -21.56 5.16
N ALA A 215 14.18 -20.30 5.46
CA ALA A 215 12.83 -19.73 5.40
C ALA A 215 12.23 -19.81 3.99
N ILE A 216 13.01 -19.45 2.96
CA ILE A 216 12.58 -19.50 1.56
C ILE A 216 12.32 -20.94 1.10
N GLU A 217 13.18 -21.87 1.51
CA GLU A 217 12.98 -23.29 1.23
C GLU A 217 11.72 -23.82 1.92
N GLY A 218 11.46 -23.38 3.16
CA GLY A 218 10.23 -23.65 3.90
C GLY A 218 8.97 -23.17 3.16
N ILE A 219 8.99 -21.95 2.60
CA ILE A 219 7.87 -21.43 1.79
C ILE A 219 7.61 -22.31 0.57
N SER A 220 8.67 -22.74 -0.11
CA SER A 220 8.57 -23.55 -1.33
C SER A 220 8.05 -24.97 -1.03
N ARG A 221 8.44 -25.55 0.11
CA ARG A 221 8.04 -26.89 0.55
C ARG A 221 6.73 -26.93 1.34
N SER A 222 6.23 -25.78 1.82
CA SER A 222 4.98 -25.71 2.55
C SER A 222 3.84 -26.32 1.73
N PRO A 223 2.93 -27.12 2.32
CA PRO A 223 1.74 -27.57 1.62
C PRO A 223 0.89 -26.37 1.18
N ASP A 224 0.07 -26.59 0.17
CA ASP A 224 -0.97 -25.64 -0.21
C ASP A 224 -2.04 -25.67 0.89
N VAL A 225 -1.88 -24.80 1.89
CA VAL A 225 -2.84 -24.66 2.98
C VAL A 225 -4.13 -24.01 2.45
N ILE A 226 -5.26 -24.60 2.84
CA ILE A 226 -6.63 -24.26 2.45
C ILE A 226 -7.08 -22.95 3.09
#